data_AF-A0A2E4HPB8-F1
#
_entry.id   AF-A0A2E4HPB8-F1
#
_cell.length_a   1.000
_cell.length_b   1.000
_cell.length_c   1.000
_cell.angle_alpha   90.00
_cell.angle_beta   90.00
_cell.angle_gamma   90.00
#
_symmetry.space_group_name_H-M   'P 1'
#
loop_
_entity.id
_entity.type
_entity.pdbx_description
1 polymer ?
#
loop_
_entity_poly.entity_id
_entity_poly.type
_entity_poly.pdbx_seq_one_letter_code
_entity_poly.pdbx_strand_id
1 'polypeptide(L)'
;MISNILIFYCLIAGISIFIYWVNFLFNNQSRNNSHDVKVQMHIFAEFTTSILLILSSLSYYFIAEKITLLLIYISLGMLIYAIINISGKYIEEKNTVMVLILFLNLIFILFNLNALII
;
A
#
# COMPACT_ATOMS: atom_id res chain seq x y z
N MET A 1 -20.23 3.46 8.10
CA MET A 1 -19.43 3.72 9.33
C MET A 1 -18.07 3.05 9.13
N ILE A 2 -16.96 3.75 9.37
CA ILE A 2 -15.62 3.18 9.10
C ILE A 2 -15.34 2.05 10.10
N SER A 3 -14.99 0.86 9.59
CA SER A 3 -14.62 -0.27 10.44
C SER A 3 -13.24 -0.08 11.07
N ASN A 4 -13.12 -0.33 12.37
CA ASN A 4 -11.83 -0.33 13.07
C ASN A 4 -10.83 -1.29 12.43
N ILE A 5 -11.29 -2.43 11.89
CA ILE A 5 -10.44 -3.42 11.21
C ILE A 5 -9.75 -2.78 10.00
N LEU A 6 -10.49 -1.97 9.22
CA LEU A 6 -9.95 -1.31 8.04
C LEU A 6 -8.89 -0.27 8.42
N ILE A 7 -9.13 0.49 9.48
CA ILE A 7 -8.18 1.50 10.00
C ILE A 7 -6.88 0.82 10.45
N PHE A 8 -6.97 -0.26 11.23
CA PHE A 8 -5.80 -1.02 11.64
C PHE A 8 -5.06 -1.64 10.45
N TYR A 9 -5.81 -2.16 9.47
CA TYR A 9 -5.24 -2.70 8.25
C TYR A 9 -4.44 -1.64 7.48
N CYS A 10 -5.01 -0.45 7.23
CA CYS A 10 -4.31 0.63 6.56
C CYS A 10 -3.02 1.03 7.29
N LEU A 11 -3.08 1.12 8.63
CA LEU A 11 -1.92 1.46 9.44
C LEU A 11 -0.81 0.41 9.34
N ILE A 12 -1.15 -0.87 9.50
CA ILE A 12 -0.19 -1.98 9.43
C ILE A 12 0.39 -2.11 8.02
N ALA A 13 -0.44 -2.02 6.98
CA ALA A 13 0.01 -2.08 5.59
C ALA A 13 0.97 -0.93 5.27
N GLY A 14 0.62 0.29 5.65
CA GLY A 14 1.47 1.47 5.47
C GLY A 14 2.82 1.34 6.16
N ILE A 15 2.83 0.94 7.44
CA ILE A 15 4.08 0.72 8.20
C ILE A 15 4.92 -0.39 7.55
N SER A 16 4.29 -1.48 7.10
CA SER A 16 4.98 -2.62 6.49
C SER A 16 5.68 -2.22 5.18
N ILE A 17 4.97 -1.49 4.30
CA ILE A 17 5.53 -0.97 3.04
C ILE A 17 6.68 0.00 3.32
N PHE A 18 6.49 0.91 4.29
CA PHE A 18 7.50 1.87 4.68
C PHE A 18 8.78 1.18 5.18
N ILE A 19 8.66 0.25 6.12
CA ILE A 19 9.79 -0.50 6.67
C ILE A 19 10.51 -1.30 5.56
N TYR A 20 9.75 -1.96 4.67
CA TYR A 20 10.32 -2.71 3.55
C TYR A 20 11.20 -1.82 2.67
N TRP A 21 10.70 -0.67 2.25
CA TRP A 21 11.45 0.22 1.36
C TRP A 21 12.59 0.96 2.05
N VAL A 22 12.44 1.33 3.34
CA VAL A 22 13.54 1.87 4.13
C VAL A 22 14.68 0.85 4.24
N ASN A 23 14.38 -0.40 4.57
CA ASN A 23 15.38 -1.47 4.62
C ASN A 23 16.03 -1.73 3.25
N PHE A 24 15.23 -1.70 2.18
CA PHE A 24 15.74 -1.83 0.82
C PHE A 24 16.74 -0.73 0.46
N LEU A 25 16.47 0.53 0.84
CA LEU A 25 17.36 1.66 0.58
C LEU A 25 18.69 1.54 1.33
N PHE A 26 18.66 1.15 2.61
CA PHE A 26 19.88 0.94 3.39
C PHE A 26 20.72 -0.23 2.87
N ASN A 27 20.10 -1.36 2.53
CA ASN A 27 20.83 -2.55 2.08
C ASN A 27 21.36 -2.43 0.64
N ASN A 28 20.70 -1.66 -0.24
CA ASN A 28 21.11 -1.54 -1.64
C ASN A 28 21.97 -0.31 -1.96
N GLN A 29 22.32 0.54 -0.98
CA GLN A 29 23.30 1.62 -1.18
C GLN A 29 24.66 1.13 -1.71
N SER A 30 24.99 -0.14 -1.54
CA SER A 30 26.24 -0.77 -2.04
C SER A 30 26.19 -1.24 -3.50
N ARG A 31 25.01 -1.33 -4.14
CA ARG A 31 24.84 -1.97 -5.46
C ARG A 31 24.27 -0.94 -6.43
N ASN A 32 25.03 -0.60 -7.48
CA ASN A 32 24.79 0.43 -8.52
C ASN A 32 23.39 0.47 -9.21
N ASN A 33 22.43 -0.35 -8.81
CA ASN A 33 21.09 -0.44 -9.38
C ASN A 33 20.16 0.71 -8.95
N SER A 34 20.57 1.57 -8.01
CA SER A 34 19.80 2.74 -7.55
C SER A 34 19.75 3.90 -8.54
N HIS A 35 20.49 3.84 -9.66
CA HIS A 35 20.56 4.90 -10.67
C HIS A 35 19.50 4.80 -11.78
N ASP A 36 18.70 3.73 -11.84
CA ASP A 36 17.60 3.66 -12.81
C ASP A 36 16.40 4.49 -12.32
N VAL A 37 16.03 5.50 -13.11
CA VAL A 37 14.88 6.40 -12.86
C VAL A 37 13.60 5.59 -12.66
N LYS A 38 13.43 4.44 -13.33
CA LYS A 38 12.26 3.57 -13.15
C LYS A 38 12.15 3.04 -11.72
N VAL A 39 13.27 2.60 -11.16
CA VAL A 39 13.31 2.05 -9.80
C VAL A 39 13.07 3.15 -8.78
N GLN A 40 13.65 4.34 -8.99
CA GLN A 40 13.42 5.49 -8.12
C GLN A 40 11.95 5.93 -8.10
N MET A 41 11.32 6.01 -9.27
CA MET A 41 9.90 6.37 -9.38
C MET A 41 8.99 5.32 -8.73
N HIS A 42 9.31 4.03 -8.87
CA HIS A 42 8.58 2.97 -8.20
C HIS A 42 8.70 3.09 -6.67
N ILE A 43 9.91 3.27 -6.15
CA ILE A 43 10.15 3.49 -4.71
C ILE A 43 9.36 4.71 -4.21
N PHE A 44 9.39 5.82 -4.96
CA PHE A 44 8.65 7.02 -4.60
C PHE A 44 7.13 6.79 -4.55
N ALA A 45 6.57 6.08 -5.52
CA ALA A 45 5.15 5.74 -5.54
C ALA A 45 4.76 4.85 -4.34
N GLU A 46 5.60 3.90 -3.96
CA GLU A 46 5.35 3.04 -2.81
C GLU A 46 5.49 3.80 -1.48
N PHE A 47 6.46 4.70 -1.35
CA PHE A 47 6.58 5.59 -0.19
C PHE A 47 5.36 6.50 -0.04
N THR A 48 4.92 7.14 -1.12
CA THR A 48 3.72 7.99 -1.08
C THR A 48 2.48 7.18 -0.71
N THR A 49 2.33 5.96 -1.24
CA THR A 49 1.26 5.03 -0.84
C THR A 49 1.32 4.72 0.66
N SER A 50 2.50 4.39 1.20
CA SER A 50 2.69 4.08 2.61
C SER A 50 2.33 5.25 3.53
N ILE A 51 2.74 6.47 3.17
CA ILE A 51 2.46 7.69 3.93
C ILE A 51 0.96 7.97 3.92
N LEU A 52 0.31 7.86 2.77
CA LEU A 52 -1.14 8.06 2.65
C LEU A 52 -1.92 7.05 3.48
N LEU A 53 -1.51 5.78 3.51
CA LEU A 53 -2.14 4.74 4.34
C LEU A 53 -2.03 5.07 5.83
N ILE A 54 -0.85 5.46 6.31
CA ILE A 54 -0.63 5.84 7.71
C ILE A 54 -1.45 7.09 8.06
N LEU A 55 -1.38 8.14 7.23
CA LEU A 55 -2.13 9.38 7.45
C LEU A 55 -3.64 9.17 7.42
N SER A 56 -4.16 8.35 6.50
CA SER A 56 -5.58 8.01 6.46
C SER A 56 -6.03 7.31 7.74
N SER A 57 -5.19 6.45 8.31
CA SER A 57 -5.48 5.76 9.57
C SER A 57 -5.44 6.69 10.78
N LEU A 58 -4.45 7.59 10.85
CA LEU A 58 -4.35 8.59 11.91
C LEU A 58 -5.48 9.63 11.83
N SER A 59 -5.90 10.00 10.62
CA SER A 59 -6.96 10.99 10.41
C SER A 59 -8.29 10.60 11.06
N TYR A 60 -8.54 9.30 11.22
CA TYR A 60 -9.71 8.80 11.93
C TYR A 60 -9.86 9.33 13.36
N TYR A 61 -8.75 9.61 14.05
CA TYR A 61 -8.76 10.08 15.44
C TYR A 61 -8.82 11.61 15.59
N PHE A 62 -8.44 12.36 14.55
CA PHE A 62 -8.21 13.81 14.67
C PHE A 62 -9.02 14.65 13.69
N ILE A 63 -9.63 14.04 12.66
CA ILE A 63 -10.24 14.75 11.54
C ILE A 63 -11.70 14.32 11.36
N ALA A 64 -12.51 15.19 10.76
CA ALA A 64 -13.89 14.90 10.38
C ALA A 64 -14.02 13.68 9.47
N GLU A 65 -15.04 12.85 9.73
CA GLU A 65 -15.29 11.57 9.07
C GLU A 65 -15.26 11.64 7.53
N LYS A 66 -15.83 12.70 6.93
CA LYS A 66 -15.85 12.87 5.46
C LYS A 66 -14.45 12.97 4.85
N ILE A 67 -13.54 13.68 5.52
CA ILE A 67 -12.16 13.84 5.04
C ILE A 67 -11.38 12.53 5.25
N THR A 68 -11.60 11.87 6.39
CA THR A 68 -11.04 10.55 6.67
C THR A 68 -11.47 9.53 5.63
N LEU A 69 -12.75 9.49 5.26
CA LEU A 69 -13.26 8.61 4.19
C LEU A 69 -12.57 8.88 2.85
N LEU A 70 -12.45 10.15 2.46
CA LEU A 70 -11.75 10.53 1.23
C LEU A 70 -10.29 10.05 1.24
N LEU A 71 -9.58 10.25 2.36
CA LEU A 71 -8.20 9.80 2.52
C LEU A 71 -8.07 8.27 2.44
N ILE A 72 -9.00 7.52 3.05
CA ILE A 72 -9.05 6.06 2.97
C ILE A 72 -9.29 5.60 1.53
N TYR A 73 -10.21 6.23 0.79
CA TYR A 73 -10.46 5.88 -0.61
C TYR A 73 -9.23 6.11 -1.49
N ILE A 74 -8.55 7.24 -1.32
CA ILE A 74 -7.33 7.56 -2.07
C ILE A 74 -6.21 6.57 -1.71
N SER A 75 -5.98 6.30 -0.41
CA SER A 75 -4.90 5.42 0.04
C SER A 75 -5.11 3.97 -0.39
N LEU A 76 -6.33 3.44 -0.31
CA LEU A 76 -6.67 2.11 -0.79
C LEU A 76 -6.60 2.01 -2.32
N GLY A 77 -6.98 3.05 -3.05
CA GLY A 77 -6.81 3.10 -4.51
C GLY A 77 -5.34 3.00 -4.93
N MET A 78 -4.46 3.73 -4.23
CA MET A 78 -3.01 3.64 -4.43
C MET A 78 -2.47 2.25 -4.10
N LEU A 79 -2.96 1.63 -3.02
CA LEU A 79 -2.56 0.27 -2.65
C LEU A 79 -3.01 -0.78 -3.68
N ILE A 80 -4.22 -0.66 -4.24
CA ILE A 80 -4.69 -1.52 -5.34
C ILE A 80 -3.76 -1.39 -6.55
N TYR A 81 -3.41 -0.15 -6.93
CA TYR A 81 -2.48 0.09 -8.01
C TYR A 81 -1.11 -0.57 -7.75
N ALA A 82 -0.55 -0.41 -6.55
CA ALA A 82 0.71 -1.03 -6.15
C ALA A 82 0.66 -2.57 -6.26
N ILE A 83 -0.42 -3.18 -5.77
CA ILE A 83 -0.64 -4.64 -5.85
C ILE A 83 -0.67 -5.11 -7.30
N ILE A 84 -1.42 -4.43 -8.17
CA ILE A 84 -1.51 -4.80 -9.59
C ILE A 84 -0.13 -4.67 -10.26
N ASN A 85 0.56 -3.55 -10.02
CA ASN A 85 1.86 -3.30 -10.63
C ASN A 85 2.92 -4.34 -10.21
N ILE A 86 3.00 -4.69 -8.93
CA ILE A 86 3.99 -5.66 -8.44
C ILE A 86 3.62 -7.11 -8.78
N SER A 87 2.34 -7.42 -8.98
CA SER A 87 1.90 -8.77 -9.34
C SER A 87 2.49 -9.25 -10.66
N GLY A 88 2.62 -8.38 -11.66
CA GLY A 88 3.23 -8.71 -12.96
C GLY A 88 4.67 -9.21 -12.81
N LYS A 89 5.46 -8.54 -11.96
CA LYS A 89 6.82 -8.97 -11.65
C LYS A 89 6.88 -10.37 -11.02
N TYR A 90 6.03 -10.65 -10.04
CA TYR A 90 6.03 -11.97 -9.38
C TYR A 90 5.53 -13.10 -10.28
N ILE A 91 4.69 -12.78 -11.27
CA ILE A 91 4.29 -13.73 -12.32
C ILE A 91 5.49 -14.08 -13.20
N GLU A 92 6.28 -13.09 -13.62
CA GLU A 92 7.51 -13.30 -14.41
C GLU A 92 8.56 -14.12 -13.62
N GLU A 93 8.69 -13.86 -12.33
CA GLU A 93 9.57 -14.60 -11.41
C GLU A 93 9.05 -16.01 -11.05
N LYS A 94 7.87 -16.41 -11.56
CA LYS A 94 7.18 -17.68 -11.24
C LYS A 94 6.92 -17.87 -9.73
N ASN A 95 6.83 -16.79 -8.96
CA ASN A 95 6.56 -16.82 -7.53
C ASN A 95 5.04 -16.85 -7.28
N THR A 96 4.44 -18.02 -7.49
CA THR A 96 2.99 -18.23 -7.39
C THR A 96 2.42 -17.96 -6.01
N VAL A 97 3.21 -18.19 -4.95
CA VAL A 97 2.80 -17.93 -3.55
C VAL A 97 2.57 -16.44 -3.33
N MET A 98 3.50 -15.59 -3.77
CA MET A 98 3.38 -14.15 -3.59
C MET A 98 2.22 -13.57 -4.41
N VAL A 99 2.03 -14.04 -5.63
CA VAL A 99 0.88 -13.66 -6.47
C VAL A 99 -0.45 -13.99 -5.77
N LEU A 100 -0.56 -15.17 -5.16
CA LEU A 100 -1.76 -15.57 -4.43
C LEU A 100 -2.02 -14.68 -3.20
N ILE A 101 -0.98 -14.35 -2.44
CA ILE A 101 -1.08 -13.42 -1.29
C ILE A 101 -1.59 -12.05 -1.75
N LEU A 102 -1.01 -11.50 -2.81
CA LEU A 102 -1.40 -10.21 -3.39
C LEU A 102 -2.86 -10.22 -3.87
N PHE A 103 -3.30 -11.32 -4.50
CA PHE A 103 -4.66 -11.47 -4.98
C PHE A 103 -5.68 -11.54 -3.83
N LEU A 104 -5.39 -12.31 -2.77
CA LEU A 104 -6.22 -12.34 -1.55
C LEU A 104 -6.32 -10.96 -0.90
N ASN A 105 -5.21 -10.22 -0.89
CA ASN A 105 -5.16 -8.87 -0.36
C ASN A 105 -6.06 -7.92 -1.18
N LEU A 106 -6.03 -8.03 -2.51
CA LEU A 106 -6.89 -7.27 -3.40
C LEU A 106 -8.39 -7.55 -3.16
N ILE A 107 -8.77 -8.83 -2.99
CA ILE A 107 -10.15 -9.21 -2.66
C ILE A 107 -10.58 -8.59 -1.32
N PHE A 108 -9.71 -8.66 -0.31
CA PHE A 108 -9.97 -8.08 1.01
C PHE A 108 -10.22 -6.57 0.91
N ILE A 109 -9.40 -5.84 0.15
CA ILE A 109 -9.58 -4.39 -0.05
C ILE A 109 -10.91 -4.10 -0.73
N LEU A 110 -11.24 -4.80 -1.83
CA LEU A 110 -12.48 -4.58 -2.58
C LEU A 110 -13.73 -4.85 -1.72
N PHE A 111 -13.70 -5.89 -0.90
CA PHE A 111 -14.79 -6.19 0.03
C PHE A 111 -15.01 -5.05 1.04
N ASN A 112 -13.94 -4.54 1.63
CA ASN A 112 -14.02 -3.44 2.60
C ASN A 112 -14.43 -2.11 1.95
N LEU A 113 -13.99 -1.85 0.71
CA LEU A 113 -14.42 -0.67 -0.05
C LEU A 113 -15.92 -0.69 -0.32
N ASN A 114 -16.48 -1.83 -0.74
CA ASN A 114 -17.92 -1.95 -0.94
C ASN A 114 -18.70 -1.76 0.37
N ALA A 115 -18.20 -2.27 1.48
CA ALA A 115 -18.81 -2.10 2.80
C ALA A 115 -18.78 -0.65 3.31
N LEU A 116 -17.93 0.23 2.76
CA LEU A 116 -17.92 1.66 3.07
C LEU A 116 -18.93 2.48 2.25
N ILE A 117 -19.36 1.96 1.09
CA ILE A 117 -20.27 2.64 0.16
C ILE A 117 -21.74 2.39 0.53
N ILE A 118 -22.04 1.19 1.05
CA ILE A 118 -23.38 0.74 1.48
C ILE A 118 -23.67 1.22 2.90
#